data_AF-A0A430BBL9-F1
#
_entry.id   AF-A0A430BBL9-F1
#
_cell.length_a   1.000
_cell.length_b   1.000
_cell.length_c   1.000
_cell.angle_alpha   90.00
_cell.angle_beta   90.00
_cell.angle_gamma   90.00
#
_symmetry.space_group_name_H-M   'P 1'
#
loop_
_entity.id
_entity.type
_entity.pdbx_description
1 polymer ?
#
loop_
_entity_poly.entity_id
_entity_poly.type
_entity_poly.pdbx_seq_one_letter_code
_entity_poly.pdbx_strand_id
1 'polypeptide(L)'
;MANTVLTVPMQGWACALDKVADAVFAERMLGDGIAIDPTGDTLHAPCAAEVIGVQPTGHAITLRSDGGAELLIHIGLDTVALAGRGFTPVVRVGDRVAAGDALIRFDLDLLVREARAVITPILVTNGDRFAIEQRAEGLVAVGAPLMTLVARGGEVTTAASEGERQARDIVVPLAHGIHARPAARIAECARGFDAEVLLEKNGRSSSVRSPIGVLTLGITHGSTVTVAATGAQAAAAVDAVAALILSGMGEGADTAAPAPAPAPPP
;
A
#
# COMPACT_ATOMS: atom_id res chain seq x y z
N MET A 1 23.35 -3.16 16.26
CA MET A 1 22.16 -3.56 15.49
C MET A 1 22.51 -3.44 14.03
N ALA A 2 22.08 -4.36 13.16
CA ALA A 2 22.43 -4.31 11.74
C ALA A 2 21.57 -3.26 11.03
N ASN A 3 22.21 -2.28 10.41
CA ASN A 3 21.51 -1.27 9.60
C ASN A 3 21.23 -1.86 8.22
N THR A 4 20.02 -1.67 7.71
CA THR A 4 19.65 -2.04 6.34
C THR A 4 19.55 -0.77 5.51
N VAL A 5 20.39 -0.65 4.48
CA VAL A 5 20.33 0.47 3.54
C VAL A 5 19.43 0.08 2.36
N LEU A 6 18.41 0.88 2.11
CA LEU A 6 17.58 0.80 0.92
C LEU A 6 18.15 1.74 -0.13
N THR A 7 18.24 1.27 -1.37
CA THR A 7 18.67 2.10 -2.50
C THR A 7 17.49 2.74 -3.20
N VAL A 8 17.76 3.81 -3.94
CA VAL A 8 16.80 4.54 -4.75
C VAL A 8 16.28 3.62 -5.86
N PRO A 9 14.98 3.30 -5.89
CA PRO A 9 14.42 2.34 -6.84
C PRO A 9 14.07 2.97 -8.20
N MET A 10 14.01 4.30 -8.27
CA MET A 10 13.78 5.07 -9.50
C MET A 10 14.42 6.45 -9.37
N GLN A 11 14.96 6.98 -10.46
CA GLN A 11 15.49 8.34 -10.49
C GLN A 11 14.38 9.37 -10.35
N GLY A 12 14.65 10.49 -9.68
CA GLY A 12 13.64 11.50 -9.44
C GLY A 12 13.97 12.48 -8.33
N TRP A 13 12.95 13.22 -7.87
CA TRP A 13 13.04 14.10 -6.72
C TRP A 13 12.45 13.44 -5.48
N ALA A 14 13.30 13.11 -4.52
CA ALA A 14 12.91 12.56 -3.23
C ALA A 14 12.38 13.66 -2.30
N CYS A 15 11.25 13.40 -1.64
CA CYS A 15 10.64 14.31 -0.68
C CYS A 15 10.00 13.56 0.49
N ALA A 16 9.79 14.25 1.61
CA ALA A 16 9.08 13.70 2.75
C ALA A 16 7.59 13.42 2.42
N LEU A 17 7.00 12.47 3.15
CA LEU A 17 5.62 12.02 2.92
C LEU A 17 4.58 13.13 3.16
N ASP A 18 4.86 14.06 4.07
CA ASP A 18 4.00 15.23 4.35
C ASP A 18 3.79 16.15 3.13
N LYS A 19 4.67 16.08 2.13
CA LYS A 19 4.52 16.79 0.85
C LYS A 19 3.67 16.03 -0.17
N VAL A 20 3.24 14.80 0.13
CA VAL A 20 2.38 14.00 -0.74
C VAL A 20 0.92 14.45 -0.57
N ALA A 21 0.25 14.82 -1.65
CA ALA A 21 -1.12 15.32 -1.63
C ALA A 21 -2.19 14.23 -1.41
N ASP A 22 -1.97 13.27 -0.52
CA ASP A 22 -2.95 12.25 -0.13
C ASP A 22 -2.75 11.89 1.34
N ALA A 23 -3.82 12.01 2.13
CA ALA A 23 -3.79 11.86 3.58
C ALA A 23 -3.28 10.48 4.01
N VAL A 24 -3.58 9.42 3.24
CA VAL A 24 -3.15 8.05 3.57
C VAL A 24 -1.63 7.95 3.66
N PHE A 25 -0.94 8.66 2.77
CA PHE A 25 0.52 8.70 2.73
C PHE A 25 1.10 9.81 3.62
N ALA A 26 0.54 11.02 3.57
CA ALA A 26 1.00 12.16 4.34
C ALA A 26 0.93 11.94 5.86
N GLU A 27 -0.13 11.27 6.31
CA GLU A 27 -0.37 10.93 7.72
C GLU A 27 0.22 9.56 8.10
N ARG A 28 0.94 8.91 7.18
CA ARG A 28 1.65 7.62 7.43
C ARG A 28 0.72 6.50 7.88
N MET A 29 -0.53 6.50 7.43
CA MET A 29 -1.55 5.53 7.85
C MET A 29 -1.17 4.08 7.51
N LEU A 30 -0.39 3.89 6.43
CA LEU A 30 0.08 2.59 5.93
C LEU A 30 1.51 2.23 6.38
N GLY A 31 2.26 3.20 6.89
CA GLY A 31 3.70 3.08 7.15
C GLY A 31 4.43 4.42 7.01
N ASP A 32 5.63 4.47 7.55
CA ASP A 32 6.53 5.62 7.44
C ASP A 32 7.50 5.41 6.27
N GLY A 33 8.06 6.48 5.71
CA GLY A 33 8.83 6.36 4.48
C GLY A 33 9.25 7.69 3.86
N ILE A 34 9.31 7.65 2.55
CA ILE A 34 9.67 8.76 1.66
C ILE A 34 8.85 8.64 0.36
N ALA A 35 8.74 9.71 -0.42
CA ALA A 35 8.19 9.64 -1.78
C ALA A 35 9.21 10.14 -2.80
N ILE A 36 9.09 9.66 -4.04
CA ILE A 36 9.90 10.13 -5.18
C ILE A 36 8.95 10.61 -6.28
N ASP A 37 9.19 11.82 -6.79
CA ASP A 37 8.62 12.27 -8.06
C ASP A 37 9.51 11.77 -9.22
N PRO A 38 9.09 10.74 -9.98
CA PRO A 38 9.95 10.03 -10.91
C PRO A 38 10.29 10.82 -12.16
N THR A 39 11.50 10.61 -12.67
CA THR A 39 11.92 11.06 -14.01
C THR A 39 12.27 9.90 -14.95
N GLY A 40 12.16 8.65 -14.46
CA GLY A 40 12.39 7.43 -15.22
C GLY A 40 11.11 6.60 -15.34
N ASP A 41 11.18 5.53 -16.12
CA ASP A 41 10.05 4.67 -16.52
C ASP A 41 10.08 3.29 -15.87
N THR A 42 11.03 3.03 -14.97
CA THR A 42 11.26 1.71 -14.39
C THR A 42 11.46 1.80 -12.89
N LEU A 43 10.68 1.01 -12.17
CA LEU A 43 10.84 0.73 -10.75
C LEU A 43 11.78 -0.47 -10.59
N HIS A 44 12.86 -0.28 -9.82
CA HIS A 44 13.82 -1.31 -9.46
C HIS A 44 13.70 -1.73 -8.00
N ALA A 45 14.23 -2.90 -7.65
CA ALA A 45 14.29 -3.37 -6.28
C ALA A 45 15.26 -2.51 -5.44
N PRO A 46 14.82 -1.97 -4.29
CA PRO A 46 15.67 -1.13 -3.43
C PRO A 46 16.64 -1.95 -2.56
N CYS A 47 16.48 -3.27 -2.50
CA CYS A 47 17.34 -4.18 -1.75
C CYS A 47 17.11 -5.63 -2.23
N ALA A 48 17.91 -6.57 -1.74
CA ALA A 48 17.60 -7.99 -1.88
C ALA A 48 16.33 -8.33 -1.09
N ALA A 49 15.35 -8.96 -1.75
CA ALA A 49 14.02 -9.18 -1.19
C ALA A 49 13.26 -10.32 -1.87
N GLU A 50 12.20 -10.78 -1.20
CA GLU A 50 11.13 -11.57 -1.78
C GLU A 50 9.95 -10.67 -2.17
N VAL A 51 9.36 -10.90 -3.34
CA VAL A 51 8.11 -10.23 -3.76
C VAL A 51 6.93 -10.89 -3.06
N ILE A 52 6.35 -10.23 -2.06
CA ILE A 52 5.24 -10.78 -1.26
C ILE A 52 3.86 -10.31 -1.72
N GLY A 53 3.80 -9.32 -2.61
CA GLY A 53 2.54 -8.85 -3.19
C GLY A 53 2.75 -8.04 -4.45
N VAL A 54 1.91 -8.25 -5.46
CA VAL A 54 1.80 -7.39 -6.64
C VAL A 54 0.32 -7.06 -6.81
N GLN A 55 -0.03 -5.78 -6.87
CA GLN A 55 -1.43 -5.39 -7.07
C GLN A 55 -1.94 -5.87 -8.43
N PRO A 56 -3.22 -6.27 -8.57
CA PRO A 56 -3.75 -6.79 -9.83
C PRO A 56 -3.59 -5.85 -11.03
N THR A 57 -3.67 -4.53 -10.79
CA THR A 57 -3.44 -3.50 -11.81
C THR A 57 -1.97 -3.12 -11.99
N GLY A 58 -1.04 -3.78 -11.30
CA GLY A 58 0.40 -3.60 -11.51
C GLY A 58 1.01 -2.27 -11.06
N HIS A 59 0.25 -1.39 -10.40
CA HIS A 59 0.73 -0.07 -9.96
C HIS A 59 1.50 -0.08 -8.63
N ALA A 60 1.42 -1.16 -7.84
CA ALA A 60 2.09 -1.25 -6.56
C ALA A 60 2.61 -2.67 -6.27
N ILE A 61 3.70 -2.72 -5.51
CA ILE A 61 4.40 -3.94 -5.14
C ILE A 61 4.78 -3.90 -3.67
N THR A 62 4.68 -5.05 -3.01
CA THR A 62 5.13 -5.26 -1.64
C THR A 62 6.31 -6.22 -1.63
N LEU A 63 7.40 -5.82 -0.98
CA LEU A 63 8.64 -6.59 -0.85
C LEU A 63 8.91 -6.91 0.61
N ARG A 64 9.53 -8.05 0.88
CA ARG A 64 10.11 -8.37 2.18
C ARG A 64 11.62 -8.56 2.02
N SER A 65 12.41 -7.70 2.66
CA SER A 65 13.87 -7.84 2.64
C SER A 65 14.32 -9.09 3.39
N ASP A 66 15.53 -9.57 3.14
CA ASP A 66 16.12 -10.69 3.90
C ASP A 66 16.24 -10.36 5.41
N GLY A 67 16.35 -9.07 5.76
CA GLY A 67 16.31 -8.60 7.15
C GLY A 67 14.92 -8.59 7.77
N GLY A 68 13.86 -8.84 7.00
CA GLY A 68 12.47 -8.87 7.43
C GLY A 68 11.74 -7.51 7.38
N ALA A 69 12.36 -6.47 6.83
CA ALA A 69 11.67 -5.20 6.60
C ALA A 69 10.66 -5.38 5.45
N GLU A 70 9.44 -4.89 5.65
CA GLU A 70 8.39 -4.95 4.64
C GLU A 70 8.23 -3.58 3.99
N LEU A 71 8.31 -3.56 2.66
CA LEU A 71 8.27 -2.34 1.85
C LEU A 71 7.04 -2.35 0.96
N LEU A 72 6.26 -1.27 0.98
CA LEU A 72 5.23 -1.00 -0.02
C LEU A 72 5.73 0.12 -0.93
N ILE A 73 5.78 -0.14 -2.25
CA ILE A 73 6.07 0.87 -3.26
C ILE A 73 4.82 1.06 -4.11
N HIS A 74 4.27 2.27 -4.13
CA HIS A 74 3.01 2.59 -4.78
C HIS A 74 3.24 3.66 -5.86
N ILE A 75 3.20 3.29 -7.14
CA ILE A 75 3.50 4.21 -8.24
C ILE A 75 2.33 5.16 -8.44
N GLY A 76 2.57 6.46 -8.22
CA GLY A 76 1.57 7.52 -8.37
C GLY A 76 0.46 7.50 -7.31
N LEU A 77 -0.50 8.42 -7.45
CA LEU A 77 -1.71 8.53 -6.63
C LEU A 77 -2.94 8.19 -7.48
N ASP A 78 -3.87 7.43 -6.89
CA ASP A 78 -5.12 6.96 -7.52
C ASP A 78 -4.91 6.19 -8.85
N THR A 79 -3.70 5.66 -9.08
CA THR A 79 -3.33 4.91 -10.29
C THR A 79 -4.03 3.56 -10.43
N VAL A 80 -4.69 3.08 -9.38
CA VAL A 80 -5.63 1.94 -9.47
C VAL A 80 -6.75 2.20 -10.48
N ALA A 81 -7.18 3.45 -10.64
CA ALA A 81 -8.23 3.85 -11.58
C ALA A 81 -7.85 3.64 -13.05
N LEU A 82 -6.54 3.55 -13.36
CA LEU A 82 -6.04 3.26 -14.70
C LEU A 82 -6.22 1.79 -15.11
N ALA A 83 -6.70 0.92 -14.21
CA ALA A 83 -7.02 -0.48 -14.51
C ALA A 83 -5.85 -1.26 -15.16
N GLY A 84 -4.61 -0.92 -14.82
CA GLY A 84 -3.39 -1.55 -15.33
C GLY A 84 -2.83 -0.95 -16.61
N ARG A 85 -3.48 0.06 -17.19
CA ARG A 85 -2.90 0.83 -18.29
C ARG A 85 -1.63 1.53 -17.84
N GLY A 86 -0.58 1.42 -18.65
CA GLY A 86 0.71 2.04 -18.37
C GLY A 86 1.58 1.30 -17.36
N PHE A 87 1.21 0.09 -16.91
CA PHE A 87 2.03 -0.72 -16.00
C PHE A 87 2.36 -2.09 -16.61
N THR A 88 3.62 -2.51 -16.51
CA THR A 88 4.12 -3.82 -16.92
C THR A 88 4.98 -4.41 -15.81
N PRO A 89 4.38 -5.15 -14.86
CA PRO A 89 5.13 -5.93 -13.89
C PRO A 89 5.98 -6.97 -14.60
N VAL A 90 7.27 -7.05 -14.24
CA VAL A 90 8.20 -8.04 -14.78
C VAL A 90 8.60 -9.11 -13.75
N VAL A 91 7.97 -9.07 -12.57
CA VAL A 91 8.10 -10.03 -11.47
C VAL A 91 6.73 -10.54 -11.03
N ARG A 92 6.73 -11.61 -10.25
CA ARG A 92 5.54 -12.25 -9.67
C ARG A 92 5.73 -12.47 -8.17
N VAL A 93 4.62 -12.69 -7.48
CA VAL A 93 4.65 -13.06 -6.05
C VAL A 93 5.43 -14.37 -5.87
N GLY A 94 6.34 -14.38 -4.90
CA GLY A 94 7.27 -15.48 -4.60
C GLY A 94 8.64 -15.33 -5.26
N ASP A 95 8.82 -14.41 -6.21
CA ASP A 95 10.12 -14.18 -6.84
C ASP A 95 11.11 -13.58 -5.83
N ARG A 96 12.38 -13.98 -5.95
CA ARG A 96 13.51 -13.34 -5.28
C ARG A 96 14.18 -12.35 -6.22
N VAL A 97 14.50 -11.17 -5.70
CA VAL A 97 15.14 -10.07 -6.43
C VAL A 97 16.37 -9.58 -5.69
N ALA A 98 17.37 -9.11 -6.43
CA ALA A 98 18.52 -8.37 -5.92
C ALA A 98 18.31 -6.86 -6.09
N ALA A 99 19.08 -6.06 -5.35
CA ALA A 99 19.03 -4.60 -5.48
C ALA A 99 19.35 -4.18 -6.93
N GLY A 100 18.50 -3.34 -7.51
CA GLY A 100 18.63 -2.88 -8.90
C GLY A 100 17.88 -3.72 -9.93
N ASP A 101 17.36 -4.90 -9.58
CA ASP A 101 16.54 -5.69 -10.51
C ASP A 101 15.26 -4.94 -10.86
N ALA A 102 14.85 -4.99 -12.13
CA ALA A 102 13.60 -4.38 -12.56
C ALA A 102 12.38 -5.10 -11.96
N LEU A 103 11.43 -4.34 -11.43
CA LEU A 103 10.20 -4.85 -10.83
C LEU A 103 8.99 -4.53 -11.70
N ILE A 104 8.85 -3.26 -12.08
CA ILE A 104 7.71 -2.75 -12.85
C ILE A 104 8.23 -1.72 -13.83
N ARG A 105 7.93 -1.92 -15.12
CA ARG A 105 8.08 -0.86 -16.13
C ARG A 105 6.76 -0.11 -16.22
N PHE A 106 6.80 1.19 -16.40
CA PHE A 106 5.61 2.02 -16.51
C PHE A 106 5.76 3.15 -17.53
N ASP A 107 4.64 3.55 -18.14
CA ASP A 107 4.59 4.65 -19.10
C ASP A 107 4.41 5.98 -18.35
N LEU A 108 5.54 6.62 -18.00
CA LEU A 108 5.51 7.87 -17.24
C LEU A 108 4.69 8.96 -17.96
N ASP A 109 4.77 9.06 -19.28
CA ASP A 109 4.04 10.08 -20.04
C ASP A 109 2.52 9.85 -19.96
N LEU A 110 2.06 8.60 -20.00
CA LEU A 110 0.66 8.26 -19.77
C LEU A 110 0.25 8.61 -18.34
N LEU A 111 1.06 8.22 -17.35
CA LEU A 111 0.73 8.47 -15.94
C LEU A 111 0.65 9.97 -15.63
N VAL A 112 1.54 10.80 -16.16
CA VAL A 112 1.49 12.26 -15.98
C VAL A 112 0.20 12.86 -16.55
N ARG A 113 -0.36 12.25 -17.61
CA ARG A 113 -1.59 12.73 -18.27
C ARG A 113 -2.88 12.24 -17.61
N GLU A 114 -2.87 11.02 -17.08
CA GLU A 114 -4.10 10.34 -16.68
C GLU A 114 -4.19 10.03 -15.18
N ALA A 115 -3.06 9.96 -14.46
CA ALA A 115 -3.06 9.81 -13.01
C ALA A 115 -3.21 11.16 -12.32
N ARG A 116 -3.69 11.14 -11.08
CA ARG A 116 -3.80 12.35 -10.25
C ARG A 116 -2.42 12.95 -9.95
N ALA A 117 -1.43 12.09 -9.72
CA ALA A 117 -0.03 12.45 -9.57
C ALA A 117 0.86 11.22 -9.81
N VAL A 118 2.11 11.42 -10.21
CA VAL A 118 3.11 10.34 -10.41
C VAL A 118 4.07 10.18 -9.22
N ILE A 119 3.96 11.08 -8.22
CA ILE A 119 4.69 10.95 -6.97
C ILE A 119 4.44 9.58 -6.36
N THR A 120 5.54 8.87 -6.07
CA THR A 120 5.56 7.45 -5.75
C THR A 120 6.01 7.24 -4.31
N PRO A 121 5.09 6.97 -3.36
CA PRO A 121 5.44 6.60 -1.99
C PRO A 121 6.20 5.27 -1.91
N ILE A 122 7.24 5.26 -1.07
CA ILE A 122 8.06 4.10 -0.70
C ILE A 122 8.03 4.02 0.82
N LEU A 123 7.28 3.05 1.34
CA LEU A 123 6.94 2.93 2.75
C LEU A 123 7.58 1.69 3.38
N VAL A 124 8.00 1.82 4.64
CA VAL A 124 8.25 0.71 5.56
C VAL A 124 6.98 0.46 6.37
N THR A 125 6.42 -0.73 6.26
CA THR A 125 5.05 -1.01 6.72
C THR A 125 4.98 -1.74 8.06
N ASN A 126 6.11 -2.26 8.53
CA ASN A 126 6.28 -2.86 9.85
C ASN A 126 7.15 -1.98 10.77
N GLY A 127 6.68 -0.74 10.99
CA GLY A 127 7.38 0.29 11.77
C GLY A 127 7.52 -0.01 13.27
N ASP A 128 6.79 -1.00 13.77
CA ASP A 128 6.95 -1.63 15.08
C ASP A 128 8.27 -2.40 15.17
N ARG A 129 8.75 -2.95 14.05
CA ARG A 129 10.00 -3.73 13.94
C ARG A 129 11.14 -2.95 13.31
N PHE A 130 10.88 -1.87 12.59
CA PHE A 130 11.91 -1.07 11.93
C PHE A 130 11.69 0.43 12.14
N ALA A 131 12.76 1.18 12.37
CA ALA A 131 12.76 2.63 12.35
C ALA A 131 13.56 3.14 11.15
N ILE A 132 13.17 4.28 10.59
CA ILE A 132 13.93 4.97 9.55
C ILE A 132 14.78 6.05 10.21
N GLU A 133 16.10 5.88 10.24
CA GLU A 133 17.05 6.85 10.81
C GLU A 133 17.44 7.94 9.82
N GLN A 134 17.53 7.60 8.54
CA GLN A 134 17.98 8.51 7.49
C GLN A 134 17.09 8.40 6.27
N ARG A 135 16.90 9.54 5.61
CA ARG A 135 16.14 9.70 4.37
C ARG A 135 16.95 10.58 3.43
N ALA A 136 16.98 10.23 2.15
CA ALA A 136 17.44 11.12 1.10
C ALA A 136 16.47 12.30 0.95
N GLU A 137 16.92 13.37 0.30
CA GLU A 137 16.09 14.50 -0.10
C GLU A 137 16.65 15.11 -1.38
N GLY A 138 15.77 15.66 -2.24
CA GLY A 138 16.16 16.31 -3.48
C GLY A 138 16.42 15.30 -4.60
N LEU A 139 17.28 15.66 -5.55
CA LEU A 139 17.55 14.84 -6.72
C LEU A 139 18.29 13.56 -6.33
N VAL A 140 17.72 12.41 -6.69
CA VAL A 140 18.26 11.08 -6.41
C VAL A 140 18.40 10.25 -7.70
N ALA A 141 19.45 9.42 -7.76
CA ALA A 141 19.75 8.52 -8.87
C ALA A 141 19.58 7.06 -8.43
N VAL A 142 19.16 6.19 -9.36
CA VAL A 142 18.96 4.75 -9.10
C VAL A 142 20.21 4.13 -8.47
N GLY A 143 20.02 3.32 -7.43
CA GLY A 143 21.11 2.64 -6.73
C GLY A 143 21.81 3.48 -5.65
N ALA A 144 21.62 4.80 -5.60
CA ALA A 144 22.12 5.62 -4.49
C ALA A 144 21.38 5.29 -3.18
N PRO A 145 21.94 5.61 -1.99
CA PRO A 145 21.23 5.42 -0.73
C PRO A 145 19.94 6.26 -0.65
N LEU A 146 18.81 5.62 -0.30
CA LEU A 146 17.50 6.26 -0.14
C LEU A 146 17.12 6.37 1.34
N MET A 147 17.18 5.26 2.07
CA MET A 147 16.80 5.18 3.48
C MET A 147 17.73 4.25 4.24
N THR A 148 18.00 4.58 5.50
CA THR A 148 18.69 3.68 6.44
C THR A 148 17.70 3.20 7.49
N LEU A 149 17.49 1.89 7.55
CA LEU A 149 16.61 1.25 8.52
C LEU A 149 17.40 0.65 9.68
N VAL A 150 16.83 0.75 10.88
CA VAL A 150 17.32 0.04 12.06
C VAL A 150 16.23 -0.86 12.63
N ALA A 151 16.61 -2.09 12.96
CA ALA A 151 15.69 -3.02 13.62
C ALA A 151 15.37 -2.52 15.05
N ARG A 152 14.09 -2.51 15.39
CA ARG A 152 13.58 -2.31 16.74
C ARG A 152 13.50 -3.69 17.42
N GLY A 153 14.02 -3.79 18.63
CA GLY A 153 13.84 -4.97 19.48
C GLY A 153 12.44 -4.98 20.07
N GLY A 154 11.45 -5.41 19.30
CA GLY A 154 10.06 -5.54 19.76
C GLY A 154 9.46 -6.84 19.24
N GLU A 155 9.12 -7.74 20.16
CA GLU A 155 8.24 -8.86 19.87
C GLU A 155 6.84 -8.31 19.56
N VAL A 156 6.27 -8.74 18.44
CA VAL A 156 4.86 -8.48 18.14
C VAL A 156 4.04 -9.41 19.02
N THR A 157 3.46 -8.86 20.08
CA THR A 157 2.54 -9.61 20.93
C THR A 157 1.21 -9.75 20.19
N THR A 158 1.01 -10.85 19.48
CA THR A 158 -0.33 -11.31 19.11
C THR A 158 -0.98 -11.84 20.38
N ALA A 159 -1.66 -10.96 21.13
CA ALA A 159 -2.58 -11.40 22.16
C ALA A 159 -3.75 -12.07 21.47
N ALA A 160 -3.79 -13.41 21.53
CA ALA A 160 -4.98 -14.16 21.14
C ALA A 160 -6.11 -13.73 22.08
N SER A 161 -7.10 -13.02 21.54
CA SER A 161 -8.27 -12.65 22.32
C SER A 161 -9.14 -13.88 22.53
N GLU A 162 -9.23 -14.39 23.76
CA GLU A 162 -10.28 -15.35 24.13
C GLU A 162 -11.65 -14.66 24.03
N GLY A 163 -12.59 -15.25 23.30
CA GLY A 163 -13.93 -14.70 23.13
C GLY A 163 -14.73 -15.40 22.03
N GLU A 164 -16.05 -15.25 22.07
CA GLU A 164 -16.95 -15.77 21.04
C GLU A 164 -16.67 -15.09 19.70
N ARG A 165 -16.40 -15.89 18.66
CA ARG A 165 -16.12 -15.39 17.32
C ARG A 165 -17.40 -14.87 16.69
N GLN A 166 -17.40 -13.59 16.34
CA GLN A 166 -18.45 -12.99 15.52
C GLN A 166 -17.97 -12.91 14.08
N ALA A 167 -18.86 -13.19 13.12
CA ALA A 167 -18.52 -13.15 11.71
C ALA A 167 -19.70 -12.70 10.86
N ARG A 168 -19.40 -11.98 9.78
CA ARG A 168 -20.39 -11.50 8.82
C ARG A 168 -19.82 -11.51 7.40
N ASP A 169 -20.56 -12.14 6.50
CA ASP A 169 -20.24 -12.11 5.07
C ASP A 169 -20.80 -10.84 4.42
N ILE A 170 -19.99 -10.20 3.60
CA ILE A 170 -20.37 -9.03 2.82
C ILE A 170 -19.84 -9.15 1.39
N VAL A 171 -20.54 -8.51 0.45
CA VAL A 171 -20.07 -8.28 -0.91
C VAL A 171 -19.47 -6.90 -0.98
N VAL A 172 -18.21 -6.79 -1.41
CA VAL A 172 -17.47 -5.53 -1.41
C VAL A 172 -17.99 -4.61 -2.54
N PRO A 173 -18.60 -3.44 -2.22
CA PRO A 173 -19.19 -2.56 -3.23
C PRO A 173 -18.18 -1.55 -3.81
N LEU A 174 -16.95 -1.50 -3.29
CA LEU A 174 -15.94 -0.53 -3.71
C LEU A 174 -15.53 -0.78 -5.17
N ALA A 175 -15.68 0.22 -6.04
CA ALA A 175 -15.43 0.11 -7.47
C ALA A 175 -14.01 -0.39 -7.81
N HIS A 176 -13.01 0.02 -7.01
CA HIS A 176 -11.61 -0.38 -7.16
C HIS A 176 -11.17 -1.45 -6.15
N GLY A 177 -12.11 -2.05 -5.40
CA GLY A 177 -11.80 -3.00 -4.33
C GLY A 177 -11.14 -2.35 -3.11
N ILE A 178 -10.48 -3.14 -2.28
CA ILE A 178 -9.79 -2.66 -1.08
C ILE A 178 -8.32 -2.42 -1.41
N HIS A 179 -8.04 -1.25 -2.02
CA HIS A 179 -6.69 -0.74 -2.24
C HIS A 179 -6.21 0.07 -1.02
N ALA A 180 -5.10 0.80 -1.17
CA ALA A 180 -4.36 1.47 -0.11
C ALA A 180 -5.25 2.32 0.83
N ARG A 181 -6.13 3.16 0.28
CA ARG A 181 -7.01 4.07 1.04
C ARG A 181 -8.10 3.33 1.81
N PRO A 182 -8.95 2.48 1.18
CA PRO A 182 -9.87 1.62 1.91
C PRO A 182 -9.21 0.77 3.00
N ALA A 183 -8.06 0.15 2.72
CA ALA A 183 -7.34 -0.65 3.70
C ALA A 183 -6.89 0.18 4.92
N ALA A 184 -6.39 1.39 4.70
CA ALA A 184 -6.00 2.31 5.77
C ALA A 184 -7.20 2.70 6.67
N ARG A 185 -8.34 3.05 6.05
CA ARG A 185 -9.57 3.43 6.77
C ARG A 185 -10.15 2.27 7.58
N ILE A 186 -10.13 1.06 7.04
CA ILE A 186 -10.55 -0.15 7.76
C ILE A 186 -9.64 -0.37 8.98
N ALA A 187 -8.32 -0.26 8.80
CA ALA A 187 -7.37 -0.43 9.90
C ALA A 187 -7.59 0.61 11.01
N GLU A 188 -7.81 1.88 10.63
CA GLU A 188 -8.13 2.95 11.57
C GLU A 188 -9.42 2.66 12.35
N CYS A 189 -10.48 2.26 11.66
CA CYS A 189 -11.73 1.85 12.29
C CYS A 189 -11.51 0.72 13.31
N ALA A 190 -10.78 -0.33 12.93
CA ALA A 190 -10.52 -1.48 13.81
C ALA A 190 -9.61 -1.17 15.02
N ARG A 191 -8.78 -0.13 14.96
CA ARG A 191 -7.98 0.32 16.13
C ARG A 191 -8.86 0.92 17.23
N GLY A 192 -10.08 1.37 16.90
CA GLY A 192 -11.05 1.89 17.87
C GLY A 192 -11.72 0.83 18.75
N PHE A 193 -11.44 -0.46 18.53
CA PHE A 193 -12.09 -1.56 19.24
C PHE A 193 -11.08 -2.45 19.96
N ASP A 194 -11.46 -2.90 21.16
CA ASP A 194 -10.83 -4.00 21.88
C ASP A 194 -11.34 -5.35 21.35
N ALA A 195 -10.95 -5.64 20.10
CA ALA A 195 -11.21 -6.90 19.41
C ALA A 195 -10.11 -7.17 18.39
N GLU A 196 -9.71 -8.42 18.22
CA GLU A 196 -8.97 -8.85 17.04
C GLU A 196 -9.96 -8.95 15.87
N VAL A 197 -9.66 -8.26 14.76
CA VAL A 197 -10.54 -8.24 13.59
C VAL A 197 -9.76 -8.73 12.37
N LEU A 198 -10.36 -9.68 11.65
CA LEU A 198 -9.81 -10.33 10.47
C LEU A 198 -10.71 -10.08 9.24
N LEU A 199 -10.08 -9.93 8.08
CA LEU A 199 -10.74 -10.06 6.78
C LEU A 199 -10.33 -11.38 6.15
N GLU A 200 -11.31 -12.14 5.67
CA GLU A 200 -11.11 -13.45 5.06
C GLU A 200 -11.63 -13.45 3.62
N LYS A 201 -10.82 -14.00 2.70
CA LYS A 201 -11.18 -14.21 1.29
C LYS A 201 -10.56 -15.52 0.80
N ASN A 202 -11.38 -16.42 0.26
CA ASN A 202 -10.94 -17.67 -0.37
C ASN A 202 -9.99 -18.52 0.51
N GLY A 203 -10.29 -18.64 1.81
CA GLY A 203 -9.47 -19.41 2.76
C GLY A 203 -8.17 -18.71 3.20
N ARG A 204 -7.90 -17.50 2.73
CA ARG A 204 -6.83 -16.62 3.23
C ARG A 204 -7.44 -15.61 4.19
N SER A 205 -6.74 -15.31 5.28
CA SER A 205 -7.15 -14.31 6.26
C SER A 205 -6.01 -13.32 6.53
N SER A 206 -6.38 -12.12 6.96
CA SER A 206 -5.40 -11.16 7.47
C SER A 206 -6.03 -10.25 8.52
N SER A 207 -5.24 -9.84 9.51
CA SER A 207 -5.68 -8.82 10.45
C SER A 207 -5.93 -7.51 9.74
N VAL A 208 -7.10 -6.94 9.94
CA VAL A 208 -7.45 -5.67 9.31
C VAL A 208 -6.66 -4.49 9.88
N ARG A 209 -6.03 -4.65 11.06
CA ARG A 209 -5.11 -3.68 11.64
C ARG A 209 -3.79 -3.58 10.87
N SER A 210 -3.50 -4.56 10.00
CA SER A 210 -2.44 -4.50 9.01
C SER A 210 -3.05 -4.16 7.64
N PRO A 211 -3.04 -2.88 7.23
CA PRO A 211 -3.51 -2.49 5.91
C PRO A 211 -2.86 -3.31 4.80
N ILE A 212 -1.54 -3.55 4.89
CA ILE A 212 -0.79 -4.34 3.90
C ILE A 212 -1.26 -5.78 3.86
N GLY A 213 -1.49 -6.39 5.01
CA GLY A 213 -2.09 -7.72 5.11
C GLY A 213 -3.39 -7.80 4.32
N VAL A 214 -4.28 -6.80 4.49
CA VAL A 214 -5.53 -6.69 3.71
C VAL A 214 -5.27 -6.50 2.21
N LEU A 215 -4.31 -5.64 1.81
CA LEU A 215 -3.96 -5.42 0.40
C LEU A 215 -3.52 -6.71 -0.29
N THR A 216 -2.75 -7.57 0.40
CA THR A 216 -2.26 -8.84 -0.16
C THR A 216 -3.35 -9.89 -0.36
N LEU A 217 -4.55 -9.70 0.20
CA LEU A 217 -5.72 -10.56 -0.06
C LEU A 217 -6.30 -10.33 -1.47
N GLY A 218 -5.93 -9.23 -2.15
CA GLY A 218 -6.38 -8.95 -3.51
C GLY A 218 -7.90 -8.83 -3.61
N ILE A 219 -8.53 -8.12 -2.68
CA ILE A 219 -9.98 -7.95 -2.60
C ILE A 219 -10.44 -6.94 -3.65
N THR A 220 -11.20 -7.40 -4.65
CA THR A 220 -11.72 -6.60 -5.77
C THR A 220 -13.23 -6.34 -5.60
N HIS A 221 -13.77 -5.40 -6.38
CA HIS A 221 -15.21 -5.16 -6.47
C HIS A 221 -15.99 -6.48 -6.66
N GLY A 222 -17.08 -6.65 -5.91
CA GLY A 222 -17.93 -7.84 -5.96
C GLY A 222 -17.34 -9.07 -5.27
N SER A 223 -16.15 -8.99 -4.68
CA SER A 223 -15.63 -10.09 -3.85
C SER A 223 -16.55 -10.32 -2.66
N THR A 224 -16.90 -11.58 -2.40
CA THR A 224 -17.43 -11.97 -1.10
C THR A 224 -16.27 -12.10 -0.11
N VAL A 225 -16.39 -11.43 1.03
CA VAL A 225 -15.41 -11.50 2.13
C VAL A 225 -16.13 -11.70 3.45
N THR A 226 -15.46 -12.37 4.38
CA THR A 226 -15.94 -12.50 5.75
C THR A 226 -15.19 -11.50 6.64
N VAL A 227 -15.94 -10.63 7.32
CA VAL A 227 -15.41 -9.81 8.44
C VAL A 227 -15.62 -10.63 9.70
N ALA A 228 -14.53 -11.03 10.36
CA ALA A 228 -14.58 -11.81 11.59
C ALA A 228 -13.89 -11.05 12.72
N ALA A 229 -14.38 -11.18 13.95
CA ALA A 229 -13.72 -10.64 15.11
C ALA A 229 -13.86 -11.53 16.35
N THR A 230 -12.89 -11.42 17.24
CA THR A 230 -12.86 -12.05 18.57
C THR A 230 -12.44 -11.02 19.62
N GLY A 231 -12.94 -11.17 20.86
CA GLY A 231 -12.65 -10.25 21.97
C GLY A 231 -13.87 -9.50 22.48
N ALA A 232 -13.65 -8.61 23.46
CA ALA A 232 -14.71 -7.97 24.25
C ALA A 232 -15.70 -7.16 23.40
N GLN A 233 -15.23 -6.57 22.28
CA GLN A 233 -16.05 -5.76 21.39
C GLN A 233 -16.26 -6.38 20.01
N ALA A 234 -16.16 -7.72 19.89
CA ALA A 234 -16.20 -8.42 18.60
C ALA A 234 -17.41 -8.07 17.73
N ALA A 235 -18.63 -8.11 18.28
CA ALA A 235 -19.85 -7.81 17.52
C ALA A 235 -19.85 -6.36 16.99
N ALA A 236 -19.53 -5.40 17.85
CA ALA A 236 -19.48 -3.98 17.49
C ALA A 236 -18.39 -3.71 16.43
N ALA A 237 -17.24 -4.37 16.53
CA ALA A 237 -16.15 -4.26 15.58
C ALA A 237 -16.52 -4.84 14.20
N VAL A 238 -17.17 -6.01 14.15
CA VAL A 238 -17.68 -6.60 12.91
C VAL A 238 -18.69 -5.66 12.23
N ASP A 239 -19.66 -5.14 12.99
CA ASP A 239 -20.67 -4.24 12.44
C ASP A 239 -20.08 -2.93 11.93
N ALA A 240 -19.16 -2.32 12.68
CA ALA A 240 -18.51 -1.07 12.27
C ALA A 240 -17.67 -1.24 11.00
N VAL A 241 -16.83 -2.29 10.94
CA VAL A 241 -16.00 -2.56 9.77
C VAL A 241 -16.84 -2.95 8.55
N ALA A 242 -17.87 -3.79 8.73
CA ALA A 242 -18.79 -4.16 7.66
C ALA A 242 -19.56 -2.94 7.14
N ALA A 243 -20.09 -2.09 8.03
CA ALA A 243 -20.80 -0.87 7.65
C ALA A 243 -19.88 0.10 6.90
N LEU A 244 -18.62 0.26 7.34
CA LEU A 244 -17.65 1.09 6.65
C LEU A 244 -17.38 0.59 5.22
N ILE A 245 -17.16 -0.70 5.03
CA ILE A 245 -16.97 -1.30 3.69
C ILE A 245 -18.22 -1.11 2.84
N LEU A 246 -19.41 -1.38 3.40
CA LEU A 246 -20.68 -1.27 2.69
C LEU A 246 -21.06 0.18 2.34
N SER A 247 -20.53 1.17 3.05
CA SER A 247 -20.71 2.59 2.72
C SER A 247 -20.02 3.00 1.41
N GLY A 248 -19.14 2.15 0.86
CA GLY A 248 -18.33 2.44 -0.31
C GLY A 248 -17.14 3.37 -0.01
N MET A 249 -17.01 3.94 1.20
CA MET A 249 -15.89 4.79 1.60
C MET A 249 -15.62 6.00 0.66
N GLY A 250 -16.64 6.45 -0.09
CA GLY A 250 -16.47 7.50 -1.09
C GLY A 250 -15.72 7.05 -2.36
N GLU A 251 -15.32 5.78 -2.45
CA GLU A 251 -14.74 5.18 -3.66
C GLU A 251 -15.84 5.01 -4.71
N GLY A 252 -15.90 5.94 -5.66
CA GLY A 252 -16.95 6.04 -6.69
C GLY A 252 -17.46 7.47 -6.93
N ALA A 253 -17.09 8.43 -6.08
CA ALA A 253 -17.44 9.84 -6.24
C ALA A 253 -16.21 10.68 -6.65
N ASP A 254 -15.64 10.38 -7.82
CA ASP A 254 -14.93 11.37 -8.63
C ASP A 254 -14.92 10.91 -10.10
N THR A 255 -16.03 11.17 -10.78
CA THR A 255 -16.12 11.16 -12.24
C THR A 255 -16.49 12.55 -12.74
N ALA A 256 -15.68 13.54 -12.40
CA ALA A 256 -15.54 14.71 -13.25
C ALA A 256 -14.23 14.53 -14.02
N ALA A 257 -14.33 13.95 -15.22
CA ALA A 257 -13.24 14.03 -16.19
C ALA A 257 -12.88 15.51 -16.36
N PRO A 258 -11.59 15.89 -16.39
CA PRO A 258 -11.23 17.26 -16.75
C PRO A 258 -11.84 17.57 -18.12
N ALA A 259 -12.51 18.72 -18.22
CA ALA A 259 -13.07 19.18 -19.48
C ALA A 259 -11.96 19.16 -20.55
N PRO A 260 -12.26 18.70 -21.79
CA PRO A 260 -11.25 18.64 -22.84
C PRO A 260 -10.62 20.02 -23.01
N ALA A 261 -9.28 20.05 -23.07
CA ALA A 261 -8.55 21.28 -23.31
C ALA A 261 -9.07 21.94 -24.60
N PRO A 262 -9.28 23.28 -24.60
CA PRO A 262 -9.72 23.98 -25.80
C PRO A 262 -8.70 23.74 -26.92
N ALA A 263 -9.22 23.44 -28.12
CA ALA A 263 -8.40 23.24 -29.30
C ALA A 263 -7.49 24.47 -29.53
N PRO A 264 -6.24 24.28 -29.96
CA PRO A 264 -5.38 25.39 -30.31
C PRO A 264 -6.00 26.21 -31.44
N PRO A 265 -5.87 27.55 -31.43
CA PRO A 265 -6.43 28.40 -32.46
C PRO A 265 -5.81 28.10 -33.84
N PRO A 266 -6.56 28.34 -34.93
CA PRO A 266 -6.13 28.05 -36.30
C PRO A 266 -4.93 28.89 -36.76
#